data_AF-A0A1A2RDZ4-F1
#
_entry.id   AF-A0A1A2RDZ4-F1
#
_cell.length_a   1.000
_cell.length_b   1.000
_cell.length_c   1.000
_cell.angle_alpha   90.00
_cell.angle_beta   90.00
_cell.angle_gamma   90.00
#
_symmetry.space_group_name_H-M   'P 1'
#
loop_
_entity.id
_entity.type
_entity.pdbx_description
1 polymer ?
#
loop_
_entity_poly.entity_id
_entity_poly.type
_entity_poly.pdbx_seq_one_letter_code
_entity_poly.pdbx_strand_id
1 'polypeptide(L)'
;MRITGSAIKLGIVSLVLLLITASIVVVFAQMRFNSTNGYSAEFRNAGGLKSGQFVRAAGVEVGKVKAVRLIDGGQRVLVDFEVDRSTTLYQSTTAQIRYLNLFADRYLELQRGEGEGADRVLPPGGFIPLSRTAPALDLDALIGGFKPLFRALDPEKVNTIASAIVTVFQGQGGTINDILDQTARLSAHIAERDEAIGEVIKNLNVVLDTTVRHRNEFDQTVDNFERLITGLSNHADPLAAGTANISNAAGTVADLLADNRALLHKAINYLQALQQPLVDQRDQLGDLIHKTPTALNLIGRSIGLYGDWVNFYVCDLTIKWNGLQAGGPVRTVRIWQQPTGRCTPQ
;
A
#
# COMPACT_ATOMS: atom_id res chain seq x y z
N MET A 1 7.33 -81.66 -7.89
CA MET A 1 7.36 -80.48 -7.00
C MET A 1 6.07 -80.47 -6.17
N ARG A 2 6.15 -80.40 -4.84
CA ARG A 2 4.96 -80.41 -3.96
C ARG A 2 4.33 -79.01 -3.93
N ILE A 3 3.25 -78.83 -4.69
CA ILE A 3 2.51 -77.57 -4.88
C ILE A 3 1.93 -77.02 -3.55
N THR A 4 1.67 -77.90 -2.59
CA THR A 4 1.10 -77.56 -1.28
C THR A 4 1.96 -76.59 -0.46
N GLY A 5 3.30 -76.70 -0.54
CA GLY A 5 4.20 -75.79 0.18
C GLY A 5 4.17 -74.36 -0.37
N SER A 6 4.07 -74.20 -1.69
CA SER A 6 3.97 -72.89 -2.34
C SER A 6 2.61 -72.24 -2.11
N ALA A 7 1.53 -73.01 -2.10
CA ALA A 7 0.18 -72.52 -1.83
C ALA A 7 0.05 -71.95 -0.40
N ILE A 8 0.61 -72.64 0.60
CA ILE A 8 0.60 -72.16 2.00
C ILE A 8 1.42 -70.85 2.12
N LYS A 9 2.61 -70.79 1.51
CA LYS A 9 3.43 -69.57 1.52
C LYS A 9 2.72 -68.39 0.86
N LEU A 10 2.06 -68.62 -0.28
CA LEU A 10 1.28 -67.58 -0.97
C LEU A 10 0.09 -67.11 -0.12
N GLY A 11 -0.61 -68.04 0.54
CA GLY A 11 -1.69 -67.71 1.47
C GLY A 11 -1.24 -66.83 2.64
N ILE A 12 -0.10 -67.17 3.27
CA ILE A 12 0.48 -66.37 4.36
C ILE A 12 0.87 -64.97 3.87
N VAL A 13 1.57 -64.88 2.73
CA VAL A 13 1.99 -63.58 2.17
C VAL A 13 0.78 -62.72 1.81
N SER A 14 -0.26 -63.32 1.21
CA SER A 14 -1.50 -62.60 0.86
C SER A 14 -2.23 -62.10 2.11
N LEU A 15 -2.31 -62.91 3.17
CA LEU A 15 -2.91 -62.50 4.45
C LEU A 15 -2.14 -61.32 5.08
N VAL A 16 -0.80 -61.39 5.10
CA VAL A 16 0.06 -60.33 5.64
C VAL A 16 -0.12 -59.04 4.84
N LEU A 17 -0.13 -59.12 3.50
CA LEU A 17 -0.38 -57.95 2.66
C LEU A 17 -1.76 -57.35 2.92
N LEU A 18 -2.80 -58.17 3.05
CA LEU A 18 -4.15 -57.69 3.35
C LEU A 18 -4.21 -57.00 4.71
N LEU A 19 -3.57 -57.55 5.74
CA LEU A 19 -3.48 -56.92 7.06
C LEU A 19 -2.72 -55.59 7.03
N ILE A 20 -1.62 -55.51 6.28
CA ILE A 20 -0.86 -54.27 6.09
C ILE A 20 -1.72 -53.23 5.36
N THR A 21 -2.38 -53.61 4.26
CA THR A 21 -3.28 -52.73 3.51
C THR A 21 -4.42 -52.24 4.40
N ALA A 22 -5.05 -53.13 5.17
CA ALA A 22 -6.09 -52.75 6.13
C ALA A 22 -5.55 -51.78 7.19
N SER A 23 -4.35 -52.01 7.72
CA SER A 23 -3.70 -51.14 8.70
C SER A 23 -3.41 -49.75 8.12
N ILE A 24 -2.90 -49.68 6.89
CA ILE A 24 -2.67 -48.42 6.16
C ILE A 24 -4.00 -47.67 6.00
N VAL A 25 -5.05 -48.35 5.55
CA VAL A 25 -6.38 -47.73 5.38
C VAL A 25 -6.88 -47.16 6.71
N VAL A 26 -6.80 -47.91 7.81
CA VAL A 26 -7.23 -47.44 9.13
C VAL A 26 -6.45 -46.20 9.59
N VAL A 27 -5.13 -46.19 9.42
CA VAL A 27 -4.26 -45.08 9.84
C VAL A 27 -4.48 -43.84 8.98
N PHE A 28 -4.46 -43.97 7.65
CA PHE A 28 -4.56 -42.83 6.73
C PHE A 28 -5.98 -42.30 6.59
N ALA A 29 -7.01 -43.14 6.72
CA ALA A 29 -8.39 -42.67 6.82
C ALA A 29 -8.68 -42.01 8.18
N GLN A 30 -7.72 -42.02 9.12
CA GLN A 30 -7.86 -41.48 10.46
C GLN A 30 -9.15 -41.97 11.14
N MET A 31 -9.45 -43.26 10.99
CA MET A 31 -10.63 -43.88 11.59
C MET A 31 -10.41 -43.99 13.10
N ARG A 32 -11.17 -43.20 13.86
CA ARG A 32 -11.25 -43.34 15.32
C ARG A 32 -12.40 -44.31 15.63
N PHE A 33 -12.09 -45.38 16.37
CA PHE A 33 -13.10 -46.32 16.88
C PHE A 33 -13.63 -45.94 18.27
N ASN A 34 -13.30 -44.72 18.74
CA ASN A 34 -13.83 -44.21 20.01
C ASN A 34 -15.30 -43.85 19.88
N SER A 35 -16.05 -44.08 20.95
CA SER A 35 -17.41 -43.59 21.05
C SER A 35 -17.41 -42.06 21.16
N THR A 36 -18.15 -41.41 20.28
CA THR A 36 -18.34 -39.96 20.25
C THR A 36 -19.76 -39.57 20.67
N ASN A 37 -19.93 -38.30 21.05
CA ASN A 37 -21.21 -37.63 21.22
C ASN A 37 -21.32 -36.53 20.15
N GLY A 38 -22.47 -36.46 19.47
CA GLY A 38 -22.75 -35.41 18.49
C GLY A 38 -23.22 -34.11 19.14
N TYR A 39 -22.84 -32.97 18.57
CA TYR A 39 -23.28 -31.63 18.96
C TYR A 39 -23.42 -30.76 17.71
N SER A 40 -24.14 -29.64 17.84
CA SER A 40 -24.29 -28.67 16.76
C SER A 40 -24.00 -27.26 17.25
N ALA A 41 -23.40 -26.43 16.40
CA ALA A 41 -23.10 -25.04 16.68
C ALA A 41 -23.49 -24.15 15.49
N GLU A 42 -24.10 -23.01 15.78
CA GLU A 42 -24.53 -22.04 14.76
C GLU A 42 -23.52 -20.89 14.65
N PHE A 43 -23.05 -20.60 13.44
CA PHE A 43 -22.11 -19.53 13.15
C PHE A 43 -22.69 -18.54 12.14
N ARG A 44 -22.26 -17.28 12.20
CA ARG A 44 -22.53 -16.29 11.14
C ARG A 44 -21.83 -16.65 9.83
N ASN A 45 -20.63 -17.24 9.90
CA ASN A 45 -19.84 -17.63 8.74
C ASN A 45 -18.91 -18.81 9.12
N ALA A 46 -18.80 -19.80 8.23
CA ALA A 46 -17.92 -20.95 8.38
C ALA A 46 -16.44 -20.63 8.09
N GLY A 47 -16.15 -19.56 7.35
CA GLY A 47 -14.80 -19.11 7.02
C GLY A 47 -13.91 -20.17 6.36
N GLY A 48 -14.49 -21.12 5.63
CA GLY A 48 -13.78 -22.24 4.99
C GLY A 48 -13.72 -23.54 5.80
N LEU A 49 -14.43 -23.64 6.93
CA LEU A 49 -14.56 -24.90 7.68
C LEU A 49 -15.26 -25.98 6.83
N LYS A 50 -14.76 -27.21 6.86
CA LYS A 50 -15.24 -28.36 6.07
C LYS A 50 -15.45 -29.59 6.95
N SER A 51 -16.26 -30.51 6.44
CA SER A 51 -16.39 -31.86 7.02
C SER A 51 -15.03 -32.56 7.07
N GLY A 52 -14.79 -33.34 8.12
CA GLY A 52 -13.54 -34.06 8.37
C GLY A 52 -12.47 -33.25 9.10
N GLN A 53 -12.61 -31.92 9.20
CA GLN A 53 -11.68 -31.09 9.96
C GLN A 53 -11.79 -31.33 11.46
N PHE A 54 -10.71 -31.08 12.19
CA PHE A 54 -10.63 -31.40 13.61
C PHE A 54 -11.47 -30.49 14.49
N VAL A 55 -11.96 -31.07 15.57
CA VAL A 55 -12.50 -30.35 16.73
C VAL A 55 -11.47 -30.44 17.84
N ARG A 56 -11.14 -29.30 18.42
CA ARG A 56 -10.13 -29.18 19.47
C ARG A 56 -10.72 -28.54 20.71
N ALA A 57 -10.19 -28.91 21.87
CA ALA A 57 -10.45 -28.23 23.11
C ALA A 57 -9.12 -27.97 23.81
N ALA A 58 -8.83 -26.70 24.13
CA ALA A 58 -7.55 -26.28 24.68
C ALA A 58 -6.35 -26.76 23.83
N GLY A 59 -6.52 -26.76 22.51
CA GLY A 59 -5.49 -27.21 21.55
C GLY A 59 -5.36 -28.73 21.34
N VAL A 60 -6.05 -29.57 22.12
CA VAL A 60 -6.05 -31.02 21.97
C VAL A 60 -7.17 -31.48 21.04
N GLU A 61 -6.89 -32.41 20.12
CA GLU A 61 -7.91 -32.99 19.23
C GLU A 61 -8.85 -33.92 19.99
N VAL A 62 -10.09 -33.46 20.15
CA VAL A 62 -11.16 -34.16 20.87
C VAL A 62 -12.26 -34.67 19.96
N GLY A 63 -12.18 -34.44 18.64
CA GLY A 63 -13.28 -34.77 17.75
C GLY A 63 -13.10 -34.36 16.29
N LYS A 64 -14.18 -34.47 15.50
CA LYS A 64 -14.21 -34.11 14.08
C LYS A 64 -15.52 -33.44 13.68
N VAL A 65 -15.43 -32.52 12.73
CA VAL A 65 -16.58 -31.89 12.08
C VAL A 65 -17.24 -32.91 11.16
N LYS A 66 -18.54 -33.13 11.36
CA LYS A 66 -19.33 -34.08 10.58
C LYS A 66 -19.91 -33.43 9.34
N ALA A 67 -20.51 -32.26 9.50
CA ALA A 67 -21.15 -31.54 8.40
C ALA A 67 -21.15 -30.03 8.64
N VAL A 68 -21.11 -29.28 7.55
CA VAL A 68 -21.27 -27.83 7.55
C VAL A 68 -22.39 -27.53 6.57
N ARG A 69 -23.47 -26.91 7.04
CA ARG A 69 -24.67 -26.60 6.24
C ARG A 69 -25.01 -25.13 6.33
N LEU A 70 -25.41 -24.55 5.21
CA LEU A 70 -26.02 -23.23 5.18
C LEU A 70 -27.48 -23.35 5.61
N ILE A 71 -27.92 -22.45 6.47
CA ILE A 71 -29.30 -22.32 6.94
C ILE A 71 -29.81 -20.90 6.68
N ASP A 72 -31.12 -20.69 6.79
CA ASP A 72 -31.79 -19.40 6.57
C ASP A 72 -31.44 -18.75 5.23
N GLY A 73 -31.51 -19.54 4.16
CA GLY A 73 -31.22 -19.06 2.81
C GLY A 73 -29.75 -18.65 2.59
N GLY A 74 -28.83 -19.09 3.46
CA GLY A 74 -27.39 -18.81 3.34
C GLY A 74 -26.86 -17.72 4.25
N GLN A 75 -27.69 -17.16 5.15
CA GLN A 75 -27.25 -16.12 6.09
C GLN A 75 -26.51 -16.66 7.31
N ARG A 76 -26.71 -17.93 7.65
CA ARG A 76 -26.11 -18.57 8.82
C ARG A 76 -25.61 -19.97 8.46
N VAL A 77 -24.73 -20.50 9.29
CA VAL A 77 -24.11 -21.81 9.11
C VAL A 77 -24.36 -22.68 10.32
N LEU A 78 -24.90 -23.87 10.11
CA LEU A 78 -24.99 -24.92 11.12
C LEU A 78 -23.82 -25.89 10.93
N VAL A 79 -23.01 -26.04 11.97
CA VAL A 79 -21.89 -26.99 12.02
C VAL A 79 -22.26 -28.13 12.95
N ASP A 80 -22.35 -29.34 12.40
CA ASP A 80 -22.45 -30.57 13.20
C ASP A 80 -21.06 -31.14 13.41
N PHE A 81 -20.78 -31.53 14.65
CA PHE A 81 -19.49 -32.09 15.01
C PHE A 81 -19.64 -33.16 16.09
N GLU A 82 -18.67 -34.04 16.15
CA GLU A 82 -18.61 -35.14 17.10
C GLU A 82 -17.42 -34.96 18.02
N VAL A 83 -17.62 -35.21 19.32
CA VAL A 83 -16.59 -35.08 20.36
C VAL A 83 -16.48 -36.39 21.12
N ASP A 84 -15.25 -36.83 21.42
CA ASP A 84 -14.96 -38.02 22.23
C ASP A 84 -15.66 -37.95 23.59
N ARG A 85 -16.27 -39.05 24.03
CA ARG A 85 -17.02 -39.11 25.30
C ARG A 85 -16.22 -38.78 26.55
N SER A 86 -14.89 -38.85 26.49
CA SER A 86 -13.99 -38.44 27.58
C SER A 86 -13.98 -36.92 27.79
N THR A 87 -14.40 -36.13 26.79
CA THR A 87 -14.46 -34.67 26.87
C THR A 87 -15.88 -34.23 27.19
N THR A 88 -16.06 -33.64 28.37
CA THR A 88 -17.36 -33.09 28.79
C THR A 88 -17.51 -31.66 28.28
N LEU A 89 -18.60 -31.39 27.57
CA LEU A 89 -18.99 -30.03 27.21
C LEU A 89 -20.00 -29.49 28.23
N TYR A 90 -19.95 -28.19 28.45
CA TYR A 90 -20.82 -27.49 29.37
C TYR A 90 -21.79 -26.59 28.61
N GLN A 91 -22.90 -26.22 29.24
CA GLN A 91 -23.86 -25.31 28.64
C GLN A 91 -23.21 -23.96 28.33
N SER A 92 -22.19 -23.53 29.08
CA SER A 92 -21.43 -22.31 28.77
C SER A 92 -20.42 -22.47 27.62
N THR A 93 -20.19 -23.68 27.10
CA THR A 93 -19.16 -23.92 26.07
C THR A 93 -19.34 -23.00 24.88
N THR A 94 -18.24 -22.37 24.48
CA THR A 94 -18.16 -21.54 23.28
C THR A 94 -17.45 -22.31 22.17
N ALA A 95 -17.82 -22.03 20.93
CA ALA A 95 -17.22 -22.66 19.76
C ALA A 95 -16.67 -21.58 18.82
N GLN A 96 -15.41 -21.74 18.41
CA GLN A 96 -14.71 -20.74 17.61
C GLN A 96 -14.04 -21.42 16.43
N ILE A 97 -14.20 -20.88 15.23
CA ILE A 97 -13.48 -21.40 14.06
C ILE A 97 -12.12 -20.71 14.00
N ARG A 98 -11.03 -21.47 14.01
CA ARG A 98 -9.66 -20.92 13.98
C ARG A 98 -8.84 -21.50 12.83
N TYR A 99 -7.77 -20.80 12.47
CA TYR A 99 -6.80 -21.27 11.47
C TYR A 99 -5.94 -22.37 12.05
N LEU A 100 -5.88 -23.51 11.36
CA LEU A 100 -4.94 -24.58 11.71
C LEU A 100 -3.51 -24.23 11.25
N ASN A 101 -3.39 -23.61 10.07
CA ASN A 101 -2.13 -23.24 9.44
C ASN A 101 -2.31 -22.01 8.55
N LEU A 102 -1.21 -21.57 7.92
CA LEU A 102 -1.19 -20.42 7.00
C LEU A 102 -1.77 -20.75 5.61
N PHE A 103 -2.00 -22.02 5.28
CA PHE A 103 -2.50 -22.50 3.99
C PHE A 103 -4.03 -22.63 3.95
N ALA A 104 -4.71 -21.87 4.81
CA ALA A 104 -6.16 -21.78 4.90
C ALA A 104 -6.89 -23.02 5.44
N ASP A 105 -6.23 -23.94 6.13
CA ASP A 105 -6.95 -24.95 6.90
C ASP A 105 -7.63 -24.36 8.14
N ARG A 106 -8.77 -24.95 8.53
CA ARG A 106 -9.57 -24.55 9.68
C ARG A 106 -9.76 -25.71 10.64
N TYR A 107 -10.03 -25.38 11.90
CA TYR A 107 -10.51 -26.32 12.90
C TYR A 107 -11.52 -25.63 13.81
N LEU A 108 -12.35 -26.42 14.48
CA LEU A 108 -13.31 -25.94 15.46
C LEU A 108 -12.68 -26.02 16.85
N GLU A 109 -12.45 -24.88 17.50
CA GLU A 109 -11.98 -24.82 18.90
C GLU A 109 -13.19 -24.71 19.83
N LEU A 110 -13.22 -25.54 20.86
CA LEU A 110 -14.19 -25.53 21.95
C LEU A 110 -13.50 -24.99 23.20
N GLN A 111 -14.11 -23.99 23.83
CA GLN A 111 -13.63 -23.41 25.08
C GLN A 111 -14.72 -23.48 26.13
N ARG A 112 -14.33 -23.75 27.38
CA ARG A 112 -15.24 -23.63 28.51
C ARG A 112 -15.55 -22.14 28.69
N GLY A 113 -16.83 -21.78 28.58
CA GLY A 113 -17.25 -20.42 28.88
C GLY A 113 -17.45 -20.21 30.37
N GLU A 114 -17.52 -18.95 30.75
CA GLU A 114 -17.78 -18.51 32.13
C GLU A 114 -19.25 -18.13 32.31
N GLY A 115 -19.70 -17.98 33.57
CA GLY A 115 -21.04 -17.52 33.90
C GLY A 115 -22.11 -18.61 33.91
N GLU A 116 -23.32 -18.28 33.49
CA GLU A 116 -24.47 -19.18 33.58
C GLU A 116 -24.25 -20.46 32.75
N GLY A 117 -24.48 -21.61 33.38
CA GLY A 117 -24.28 -22.92 32.73
C GLY A 117 -22.83 -23.40 32.69
N ALA A 118 -21.89 -22.72 33.37
CA ALA A 118 -20.49 -23.14 33.44
C ALA A 118 -20.26 -24.49 34.14
N ASP A 119 -21.16 -24.87 35.05
CA ASP A 119 -21.13 -26.15 35.76
C ASP A 119 -22.23 -27.11 35.31
N ARG A 120 -23.08 -26.70 34.36
CA ARG A 120 -24.14 -27.55 33.81
C ARG A 120 -23.63 -28.24 32.56
N VAL A 121 -23.69 -29.56 32.53
CA VAL A 121 -23.27 -30.34 31.35
C VAL A 121 -24.22 -30.06 30.18
N LEU A 122 -23.65 -29.88 29.00
CA LEU A 122 -24.40 -29.86 27.74
C LEU A 122 -24.66 -31.32 27.35
N PRO A 123 -25.92 -31.78 27.29
CA PRO A 123 -26.21 -33.17 26.95
C PRO A 123 -25.79 -33.50 25.51
N PRO A 124 -25.53 -34.78 25.18
CA PRO A 124 -25.35 -35.22 23.81
C PRO A 124 -26.50 -34.77 22.92
N GLY A 125 -26.19 -34.30 21.71
CA GLY A 125 -27.14 -33.62 20.82
C GLY A 125 -27.37 -32.14 21.15
N GLY A 126 -26.66 -31.61 22.14
CA GLY A 126 -26.78 -30.23 22.57
C GLY A 126 -26.34 -29.23 21.50
N PHE A 127 -26.93 -28.03 21.60
CA PHE A 127 -26.78 -26.96 20.63
C PHE A 127 -26.05 -25.74 21.23
N ILE A 128 -25.05 -25.24 20.51
CA ILE A 128 -24.33 -24.02 20.85
C ILE A 128 -24.90 -22.87 20.00
N PRO A 129 -25.60 -21.89 20.62
CA PRO A 129 -26.25 -20.81 19.90
C PRO A 129 -25.24 -19.79 19.39
N LEU A 130 -25.68 -18.98 18.41
CA LEU A 130 -24.87 -17.94 17.76
C LEU A 130 -24.16 -17.00 18.75
N SER A 131 -24.79 -16.67 19.88
CA SER A 131 -24.23 -15.80 20.93
C SER A 131 -22.97 -16.37 21.60
N ARG A 132 -22.74 -17.68 21.51
CA ARG A 132 -21.56 -18.38 22.03
C ARG A 132 -20.65 -18.91 20.93
N THR A 133 -20.76 -18.36 19.73
CA THR A 133 -19.89 -18.73 18.62
C THR A 133 -19.13 -17.54 18.06
N ALA A 134 -17.90 -17.81 17.61
CA ALA A 134 -17.11 -16.84 16.87
C ALA A 134 -16.78 -17.40 15.48
N PRO A 135 -17.10 -16.67 14.39
CA PRO A 135 -16.69 -17.09 13.05
C PRO A 135 -15.16 -17.03 12.91
N ALA A 136 -14.64 -17.61 11.83
CA ALA A 136 -13.22 -17.49 11.53
C ALA A 136 -12.82 -16.02 11.34
N LEU A 137 -11.57 -15.71 11.69
CA LEU A 137 -10.97 -14.42 11.36
C LEU A 137 -11.01 -14.21 9.85
N ASP A 138 -11.65 -13.13 9.44
CA ASP A 138 -11.68 -12.67 8.05
C ASP A 138 -10.37 -11.90 7.77
N LEU A 139 -9.44 -12.55 7.07
CA LEU A 139 -8.16 -11.95 6.71
C LEU A 139 -8.33 -10.80 5.71
N ASP A 140 -9.37 -10.83 4.87
CA ASP A 140 -9.64 -9.76 3.92
C ASP A 140 -10.12 -8.52 4.67
N ALA A 141 -10.98 -8.70 5.68
CA ALA A 141 -11.38 -7.63 6.58
C ALA A 141 -10.20 -7.08 7.39
N LEU A 142 -9.29 -7.95 7.88
CA LEU A 142 -8.09 -7.53 8.60
C LEU A 142 -7.15 -6.71 7.72
N ILE A 143 -6.79 -7.22 6.53
CA ILE A 143 -5.93 -6.53 5.57
C ILE A 143 -6.60 -5.23 5.09
N GLY A 144 -7.90 -5.29 4.79
CA GLY A 144 -8.71 -4.13 4.44
C GLY A 144 -8.74 -3.06 5.55
N GLY A 145 -8.69 -3.47 6.82
CA GLY A 145 -8.59 -2.59 7.98
C GLY A 145 -7.30 -1.78 8.03
N PHE A 146 -6.22 -2.23 7.39
CA PHE A 146 -4.98 -1.44 7.26
C PHE A 146 -5.01 -0.44 6.09
N LYS A 147 -5.98 -0.54 5.18
CA LYS A 147 -6.11 0.37 4.03
C LYS A 147 -6.18 1.86 4.43
N PRO A 148 -6.89 2.28 5.49
CA PRO A 148 -6.88 3.68 5.94
C PRO A 148 -5.49 4.13 6.41
N LEU A 149 -4.74 3.26 7.10
CA LEU A 149 -3.36 3.55 7.50
C LEU A 149 -2.47 3.76 6.28
N PHE A 150 -2.54 2.87 5.29
CA PHE A 150 -1.77 3.01 4.05
C PHE A 150 -2.18 4.22 3.21
N ARG A 151 -3.44 4.67 3.30
CA ARG A 151 -3.89 5.92 2.68
C ARG A 151 -3.40 7.17 3.40
N ALA A 152 -3.17 7.09 4.71
CA ALA A 152 -2.60 8.18 5.49
C ALA A 152 -1.09 8.32 5.27
N LEU A 153 -0.43 7.29 4.73
CA LEU A 153 0.95 7.38 4.27
C LEU A 153 1.01 8.11 2.92
N ASP A 154 1.77 9.20 2.90
CA ASP A 154 2.08 9.95 1.69
C ASP A 154 3.10 9.17 0.84
N PRO A 155 2.73 8.71 -0.38
CA PRO A 155 3.61 7.92 -1.24
C PRO A 155 4.93 8.63 -1.55
N GLU A 156 4.91 9.96 -1.64
CA GLU A 156 6.09 10.76 -1.98
C GLU A 156 7.10 10.73 -0.83
N LYS A 157 6.62 10.78 0.43
CA LYS A 157 7.47 10.66 1.62
C LYS A 157 8.04 9.26 1.77
N VAL A 158 7.24 8.22 1.53
CA VAL A 158 7.72 6.83 1.55
C VAL A 158 8.79 6.61 0.50
N ASN A 159 8.59 7.12 -0.72
CA ASN A 159 9.59 7.01 -1.78
C ASN A 159 10.85 7.82 -1.45
N THR A 160 10.71 9.00 -0.85
CA THR A 160 11.86 9.81 -0.41
C THR A 160 12.71 9.08 0.62
N ILE A 161 12.07 8.45 1.62
CA ILE A 161 12.78 7.67 2.65
C ILE A 161 13.42 6.43 2.03
N ALA A 162 12.71 5.69 1.18
CA ALA A 162 13.25 4.53 0.49
C ALA A 162 14.44 4.89 -0.41
N SER A 163 14.35 5.98 -1.17
CA SER A 163 15.44 6.51 -1.98
C SER A 163 16.61 6.95 -1.11
N ALA A 164 16.38 7.64 0.01
CA ALA A 164 17.46 8.02 0.93
C ALA A 164 18.18 6.79 1.50
N ILE A 165 17.46 5.75 1.88
CA ILE A 165 18.03 4.48 2.33
C ILE A 165 18.87 3.83 1.22
N VAL A 166 18.35 3.78 -0.01
CA VAL A 166 19.06 3.24 -1.18
C VAL A 166 20.32 4.05 -1.48
N THR A 167 20.24 5.37 -1.51
CA THR A 167 21.39 6.28 -1.73
C THR A 167 22.47 6.09 -0.67
N VAL A 168 22.08 5.92 0.61
CA VAL A 168 23.03 5.62 1.68
C VAL A 168 23.68 4.24 1.50
N PHE A 169 22.90 3.19 1.21
CA PHE A 169 23.44 1.84 0.99
C PHE A 169 24.25 1.71 -0.31
N GLN A 170 24.00 2.56 -1.30
CA GLN A 170 24.79 2.66 -2.55
C GLN A 170 26.05 3.51 -2.38
N GLY A 171 26.34 4.02 -1.18
CA GLY A 171 27.51 4.84 -0.90
C GLY A 171 27.45 6.25 -1.50
N GLN A 172 26.25 6.71 -1.89
CA GLN A 172 25.98 8.04 -2.42
C GLN A 172 25.49 9.02 -1.34
N GLY A 173 25.48 8.61 -0.05
CA GLY A 173 25.25 9.54 1.05
C GLY A 173 26.31 10.64 0.99
N GLY A 174 25.89 11.90 0.99
CA GLY A 174 26.78 13.06 0.88
C GLY A 174 28.00 12.90 1.78
N THR A 175 29.18 13.16 1.24
CA THR A 175 30.41 13.01 2.03
C THR A 175 30.36 14.03 3.17
N ILE A 176 30.96 13.72 4.32
CA ILE A 176 31.13 14.69 5.42
C ILE A 176 31.73 16.01 4.89
N ASN A 177 32.54 15.94 3.83
CA ASN A 177 33.09 17.08 3.12
C ASN A 177 32.03 17.99 2.49
N ASP A 178 30.96 17.46 1.91
CA ASP A 178 29.88 18.27 1.29
C ASP A 178 29.14 19.11 2.34
N ILE A 179 28.93 18.54 3.54
CA ILE A 179 28.28 19.23 4.66
C ILE A 179 29.20 20.31 5.23
N LEU A 180 30.51 20.03 5.33
CA LEU A 180 31.51 21.00 5.78
C LEU A 180 31.67 22.16 4.77
N ASP A 181 31.62 21.89 3.46
CA ASP A 181 31.75 22.91 2.41
C ASP A 181 30.53 23.85 2.39
N GLN A 182 29.32 23.31 2.59
CA GLN A 182 28.10 24.12 2.73
C GLN A 182 28.12 24.99 4.01
N THR A 183 28.67 24.46 5.10
CA THR A 183 28.81 25.20 6.37
C THR A 183 29.85 26.33 6.25
N ALA A 184 30.94 26.10 5.51
CA ALA A 184 31.97 27.10 5.24
C ALA A 184 31.43 28.26 4.39
N ARG A 185 30.64 27.97 3.34
CA ARG A 185 30.01 29.00 2.48
C ARG A 185 29.00 29.86 3.24
N LEU A 186 28.20 29.24 4.12
CA LEU A 186 27.27 29.98 4.97
C LEU A 186 28.01 30.93 5.93
N SER A 187 29.10 30.45 6.54
CA SER A 187 29.94 31.26 7.42
C SER A 187 30.60 32.44 6.69
N ALA A 188 31.06 32.23 5.44
CA ALA A 188 31.64 33.28 4.62
C ALA A 188 30.64 34.39 4.27
N HIS A 189 29.39 34.04 3.94
CA HIS A 189 28.34 35.03 3.66
C HIS A 189 27.90 35.84 4.90
N ILE A 190 28.00 35.25 6.08
CA ILE A 190 27.76 35.98 7.33
C ILE A 190 28.92 36.97 7.60
N ALA A 191 30.16 36.59 7.29
CA ALA A 191 31.32 37.47 7.41
C ALA A 191 31.26 38.67 6.42
N GLU A 192 30.78 38.48 5.19
CA GLU A 192 30.54 39.58 4.23
C GLU A 192 29.47 40.58 4.72
N ARG A 193 28.54 40.16 5.58
CA ARG A 193 27.51 41.05 6.15
C ARG A 193 28.04 41.98 7.25
N ASP A 194 29.15 41.64 7.91
CA ASP A 194 29.78 42.49 8.91
C ASP A 194 30.44 43.74 8.28
N GLU A 195 30.95 43.62 7.04
CA GLU A 195 31.52 44.74 6.30
C GLU A 195 30.45 45.79 5.94
N ALA A 196 29.26 45.33 5.55
CA ALA A 196 28.11 46.19 5.28
C ALA A 196 27.62 46.95 6.53
N ILE A 197 27.74 46.36 7.72
CA ILE A 197 27.39 47.02 8.99
C ILE A 197 28.43 48.12 9.33
N GLY A 198 29.72 47.86 9.08
CA GLY A 198 30.78 48.86 9.22
C GLY A 198 30.57 50.09 8.33
N GLU A 199 30.07 49.89 7.12
CA GLU A 199 29.82 50.97 6.15
C GLU A 199 28.64 51.86 6.55
N VAL A 200 27.59 51.29 7.16
CA VAL A 200 26.45 52.05 7.71
C VAL A 200 26.87 52.93 8.87
N ILE A 201 27.74 52.44 9.76
CA ILE A 201 28.28 53.22 10.90
C ILE A 201 29.17 54.37 10.41
N LYS A 202 29.97 54.14 9.36
CA LYS A 202 30.82 55.16 8.76
C LYS A 202 30.01 56.29 8.13
N ASN A 203 28.92 55.96 7.43
CA ASN A 203 28.01 56.93 6.83
C ASN A 203 27.24 57.75 7.89
N LEU A 204 26.88 57.14 9.02
CA LEU A 204 26.22 57.84 10.11
C LEU A 204 27.11 58.92 10.74
N ASN A 205 28.42 58.65 10.88
CA ASN A 205 29.37 59.66 11.37
C ASN A 205 29.55 60.85 10.42
N VAL A 206 29.47 60.64 9.10
CA VAL A 206 29.51 61.71 8.09
C VAL A 206 28.27 62.62 8.19
N VAL A 207 27.09 62.03 8.39
CA VAL A 207 25.84 62.79 8.54
C VAL A 207 25.85 63.60 9.84
N LEU A 208 26.34 63.04 10.94
CA LEU A 208 26.45 63.73 12.23
C LEU A 208 27.46 64.89 12.18
N ASP A 209 28.60 64.72 11.52
CA ASP A 209 29.62 65.76 11.34
C ASP A 209 29.13 66.92 10.45
N THR A 210 28.32 66.60 9.42
CA THR A 210 27.70 67.60 8.54
C THR A 210 26.63 68.43 9.25
N THR A 211 25.91 67.82 10.20
CA THR A 211 24.83 68.44 10.97
C THR A 211 25.35 69.42 12.03
N VAL A 212 26.51 69.16 12.63
CA VAL A 212 27.15 70.09 13.59
C VAL A 212 27.72 71.32 12.88
N ARG A 213 28.08 71.20 11.59
CA ARG A 213 28.73 72.26 10.80
C ARG A 213 27.78 73.33 10.24
N HIS A 214 26.46 73.11 10.26
CA HIS A 214 25.44 74.04 9.69
C HIS A 214 24.60 74.78 10.75
N ARG A 215 25.08 74.90 11.99
CA ARG A 215 24.33 75.53 13.10
C ARG A 215 23.95 77.01 12.88
N ASN A 216 24.62 77.70 11.96
CA ASN A 216 24.38 79.12 11.68
C ASN A 216 23.29 79.39 10.61
N GLU A 217 22.73 78.36 9.97
CA GLU A 217 21.67 78.52 8.94
C GLU A 217 20.25 78.25 9.47
N PHE A 218 20.11 77.82 10.73
CA PHE A 218 18.81 77.52 11.34
C PHE A 218 17.99 78.78 11.66
N ASP A 219 18.65 79.92 11.95
CA ASP A 219 17.98 81.21 12.22
C ASP A 219 17.31 81.83 10.97
N GLN A 220 17.82 81.53 9.77
CA GLN A 220 17.23 82.04 8.50
C GLN A 220 16.07 81.18 7.98
N THR A 221 15.87 79.98 8.52
CA THR A 221 14.83 79.05 8.05
C THR A 221 13.46 79.38 8.67
N VAL A 222 13.43 79.93 9.89
CA VAL A 222 12.19 80.32 10.59
C VAL A 222 11.55 81.55 9.93
N ASP A 223 12.36 82.52 9.50
CA ASP A 223 11.90 83.78 8.87
C ASP A 223 11.30 83.57 7.46
N ASN A 224 11.74 82.51 6.78
CA ASN A 224 11.24 82.14 5.45
C ASN A 224 9.97 81.26 5.49
N PHE A 225 9.71 80.58 6.62
CA PHE A 225 8.53 79.73 6.80
C PHE A 225 7.23 80.55 6.99
N GLU A 226 7.32 81.71 7.65
CA GLU A 226 6.18 82.64 7.83
C GLU A 226 5.73 83.28 6.49
N ARG A 227 6.69 83.56 5.60
CA ARG A 227 6.43 84.09 4.24
C ARG A 227 5.81 83.04 3.31
N LEU A 228 6.18 81.77 3.49
CA LEU A 228 5.67 80.64 2.70
C LEU A 228 4.21 80.29 3.04
N ILE A 229 3.84 80.32 4.32
CA ILE A 229 2.47 80.04 4.79
C ILE A 229 1.48 81.11 4.28
N THR A 230 1.91 82.36 4.19
CA THR A 230 1.07 83.47 3.71
C THR A 230 0.86 83.43 2.19
N GLY A 231 1.84 82.93 1.43
CA GLY A 231 1.74 82.76 -0.03
C GLY A 231 0.91 81.55 -0.47
N LEU A 232 0.93 80.47 0.31
CA LEU A 232 0.22 79.23 -0.01
C LEU A 232 -1.31 79.30 0.22
N SER A 233 -1.79 80.36 0.88
CA SER A 233 -3.22 80.60 1.08
C SER A 233 -3.96 81.12 -0.17
N ASN A 234 -3.27 81.48 -1.26
CA ASN A 234 -3.91 82.21 -2.37
C ASN A 234 -3.94 81.52 -3.75
N HIS A 235 -3.36 80.35 -3.95
CA HIS A 235 -3.50 79.61 -5.23
C HIS A 235 -3.70 78.12 -4.99
N ALA A 236 -4.96 77.69 -5.08
CA ALA A 236 -5.35 76.29 -5.17
C ALA A 236 -5.24 75.80 -6.63
N ASP A 237 -4.59 74.64 -6.77
CA ASP A 237 -4.37 73.76 -7.93
C ASP A 237 -2.88 73.65 -8.29
N PRO A 238 -2.24 72.45 -8.28
CA PRO A 238 -2.77 71.19 -8.85
C PRO A 238 -2.39 69.86 -8.13
N LEU A 239 -3.37 68.97 -7.96
CA LEU A 239 -3.17 67.54 -7.67
C LEU A 239 -2.87 66.76 -8.98
N ALA A 240 -1.68 66.89 -9.55
CA ALA A 240 -1.34 66.30 -10.86
C ALA A 240 -0.06 65.44 -10.93
N ALA A 241 0.47 64.94 -9.81
CA ALA A 241 1.69 64.13 -9.80
C ALA A 241 1.55 62.70 -9.24
N GLY A 242 0.35 62.27 -8.85
CA GLY A 242 0.10 60.92 -8.33
C GLY A 242 -0.31 59.87 -9.38
N THR A 243 -0.79 60.30 -10.54
CA THR A 243 -1.44 59.43 -11.54
C THR A 243 -0.49 58.92 -12.64
N ALA A 244 0.70 59.51 -12.81
CA ALA A 244 1.64 59.12 -13.87
C ALA A 244 2.41 57.82 -13.57
N ASN A 245 2.66 57.48 -12.29
CA ASN A 245 3.48 56.33 -11.92
C ASN A 245 2.71 54.99 -11.93
N ILE A 246 1.39 55.02 -11.79
CA ILE A 246 0.54 53.82 -11.81
C ILE A 246 0.31 53.34 -13.25
N SER A 247 0.23 54.23 -14.23
CA SER A 247 0.06 53.85 -15.64
C SER A 247 1.29 53.15 -16.23
N ASN A 248 2.50 53.52 -15.80
CA ASN A 248 3.72 52.89 -16.33
C ASN A 248 3.92 51.46 -15.82
N ALA A 249 3.59 51.17 -14.56
CA ALA A 249 3.69 49.82 -14.02
C ALA A 249 2.67 48.84 -14.63
N ALA A 250 1.47 49.33 -14.95
CA ALA A 250 0.44 48.54 -15.63
C ALA A 250 0.81 48.23 -17.09
N GLY A 251 1.49 49.16 -17.77
CA GLY A 251 2.03 48.95 -19.13
C GLY A 251 3.06 47.82 -19.20
N THR A 252 4.04 47.81 -18.28
CA THR A 252 5.12 46.80 -18.28
C THR A 252 4.60 45.37 -18.06
N VAL A 253 3.54 45.20 -17.25
CA VAL A 253 2.92 43.87 -17.03
C VAL A 253 2.10 43.43 -18.25
N ALA A 254 1.44 44.35 -18.94
CA ALA A 254 0.72 44.07 -20.17
C ALA A 254 1.67 43.67 -21.32
N ASP A 255 2.82 44.35 -21.43
CA ASP A 255 3.85 44.06 -22.44
C ASP A 255 4.51 42.69 -22.19
N LEU A 256 4.83 42.36 -20.93
CA LEU A 256 5.40 41.04 -20.58
C LEU A 256 4.43 39.88 -20.92
N LEU A 257 3.12 40.13 -20.79
CA LEU A 257 2.09 39.15 -21.12
C LEU A 257 1.85 39.05 -22.64
N ALA A 258 2.00 40.16 -23.37
CA ALA A 258 1.92 40.20 -24.83
C ALA A 258 3.09 39.47 -25.49
N ASP A 259 4.33 39.65 -25.00
CA ASP A 259 5.53 38.99 -25.52
C ASP A 259 5.52 37.47 -25.31
N ASN A 260 4.93 37.00 -24.19
CA ASN A 260 4.84 35.57 -23.89
C ASN A 260 3.64 34.85 -24.54
N ARG A 261 2.74 35.58 -25.22
CA ARG A 261 1.57 35.02 -25.91
C ARG A 261 1.95 33.97 -26.95
N ALA A 262 3.05 34.18 -27.68
CA ALA A 262 3.53 33.25 -28.70
C ALA A 262 4.08 31.93 -28.10
N LEU A 263 4.74 32.00 -26.95
CA LEU A 263 5.22 30.83 -26.20
C LEU A 263 4.05 30.02 -25.62
N LEU A 264 3.04 30.70 -25.07
CA LEU A 264 1.80 30.08 -24.62
C LEU A 264 1.05 29.38 -25.76
N HIS A 265 0.96 30.00 -26.95
CA HIS A 265 0.31 29.39 -28.12
C HIS A 265 1.05 28.13 -28.59
N LYS A 266 2.39 28.14 -28.58
CA LYS A 266 3.20 26.96 -28.90
C LYS A 266 3.01 25.83 -27.87
N ALA A 267 3.00 26.15 -26.57
CA ALA A 267 2.78 25.16 -25.52
C ALA A 267 1.39 24.49 -25.62
N ILE A 268 0.36 25.26 -25.96
CA ILE A 268 -1.00 24.75 -26.20
C ILE A 268 -1.04 23.84 -27.44
N ASN A 269 -0.36 24.20 -28.53
CA ASN A 269 -0.29 23.37 -29.74
C ASN A 269 0.47 22.04 -29.52
N TYR A 270 1.49 22.02 -28.65
CA TYR A 270 2.17 20.77 -28.25
C TYR A 270 1.26 19.85 -27.42
N LEU A 271 0.43 20.41 -26.54
CA LEU A 271 -0.55 19.64 -25.77
C LEU A 271 -1.64 19.04 -26.66
N GLN A 272 -2.07 19.77 -27.69
CA GLN A 272 -3.07 19.29 -28.65
C GLN A 272 -2.53 18.15 -29.54
N ALA A 273 -1.25 18.18 -29.89
CA ALA A 273 -0.56 17.11 -30.62
C ALA A 273 -0.38 15.81 -29.82
N LEU A 274 -0.38 15.89 -28.47
CA LEU A 274 -0.37 14.72 -27.59
C LEU A 274 -1.78 14.21 -27.28
N GLN A 275 -2.78 15.10 -27.23
CA GLN A 275 -4.17 14.75 -26.90
C GLN A 275 -4.92 14.09 -28.07
N GLN A 276 -4.78 14.59 -29.30
CA GLN A 276 -5.53 14.07 -30.45
C GLN A 276 -5.31 12.56 -30.70
N PRO A 277 -4.07 12.04 -30.74
CA PRO A 277 -3.84 10.61 -30.92
C PRO A 277 -4.37 9.75 -29.76
N LEU A 278 -4.32 10.28 -28.52
CA LEU A 278 -4.83 9.57 -27.33
C LEU A 278 -6.36 9.49 -27.33
N VAL A 279 -7.04 10.51 -27.85
CA VAL A 279 -8.50 10.56 -28.00
C VAL A 279 -8.95 9.69 -29.17
N ASP A 280 -8.26 9.77 -30.31
CA ASP A 280 -8.58 8.98 -31.51
C ASP A 280 -8.31 7.48 -31.33
N GLN A 281 -7.37 7.11 -30.47
CA GLN A 281 -7.06 5.71 -30.14
C GLN A 281 -7.69 5.25 -28.82
N ARG A 282 -8.60 6.01 -28.21
CA ARG A 282 -9.19 5.64 -26.90
C ARG A 282 -9.85 4.26 -26.93
N ASP A 283 -10.49 3.91 -28.04
CA ASP A 283 -11.22 2.65 -28.16
C ASP A 283 -10.25 1.48 -28.32
N GLN A 284 -9.11 1.68 -28.99
CA GLN A 284 -8.02 0.70 -29.04
C GLN A 284 -7.31 0.55 -27.70
N LEU A 285 -7.13 1.65 -26.97
CA LEU A 285 -6.54 1.63 -25.62
C LEU A 285 -7.48 0.94 -24.62
N GLY A 286 -8.79 1.20 -24.72
CA GLY A 286 -9.83 0.53 -23.96
C GLY A 286 -9.86 -0.98 -24.22
N ASP A 287 -9.81 -1.38 -25.50
CA ASP A 287 -9.76 -2.78 -25.90
C ASP A 287 -8.48 -3.48 -25.43
N LEU A 288 -7.32 -2.80 -25.51
CA LEU A 288 -6.06 -3.29 -24.98
C LEU A 288 -6.14 -3.50 -23.46
N ILE A 289 -6.65 -2.52 -22.71
CA ILE A 289 -6.81 -2.62 -21.24
C ILE A 289 -7.80 -3.73 -20.87
N HIS A 290 -8.87 -3.94 -21.65
CA HIS A 290 -9.85 -5.01 -21.39
C HIS A 290 -9.31 -6.40 -21.73
N LYS A 291 -8.51 -6.53 -22.79
CA LYS A 291 -7.95 -7.81 -23.24
C LYS A 291 -6.68 -8.21 -22.49
N THR A 292 -5.94 -7.26 -21.93
CA THR A 292 -4.67 -7.54 -21.23
C THR A 292 -4.83 -8.49 -20.04
N PRO A 293 -5.81 -8.34 -19.12
CA PRO A 293 -6.02 -9.29 -18.03
C PRO A 293 -6.37 -10.68 -18.53
N THR A 294 -7.17 -10.79 -19.59
CA THR A 294 -7.56 -12.07 -20.19
C THR A 294 -6.37 -12.76 -20.85
N ALA A 295 -5.53 -12.01 -21.57
CA ALA A 295 -4.29 -12.52 -22.16
C ALA A 295 -3.30 -12.98 -21.07
N LEU A 296 -3.11 -12.19 -20.01
CA LEU A 296 -2.27 -12.56 -18.87
C LEU A 296 -2.81 -13.78 -18.12
N ASN A 297 -4.12 -13.90 -17.96
CA ASN A 297 -4.74 -15.09 -17.37
C ASN A 297 -4.63 -16.33 -18.26
N LEU A 298 -4.70 -16.17 -19.59
CA LEU A 298 -4.47 -17.27 -20.53
C LEU A 298 -3.00 -17.72 -20.52
N ILE A 299 -2.05 -16.79 -20.48
CA ILE A 299 -0.63 -17.07 -20.33
C ILE A 299 -0.38 -17.75 -18.97
N GLY A 300 -0.87 -17.18 -17.87
CA GLY A 300 -0.77 -17.75 -16.53
C GLY A 300 -1.42 -19.13 -16.40
N ARG A 301 -2.54 -19.37 -17.09
CA ARG A 301 -3.18 -20.69 -17.18
C ARG A 301 -2.38 -21.67 -18.03
N SER A 302 -1.81 -21.24 -19.16
CA SER A 302 -0.93 -22.11 -19.97
C SER A 302 0.36 -22.50 -19.23
N ILE A 303 0.89 -21.59 -18.40
CA ILE A 303 2.11 -21.79 -17.59
C ILE A 303 1.79 -22.56 -16.30
N GLY A 304 0.57 -22.43 -15.74
CA GLY A 304 0.20 -22.98 -14.44
C GLY A 304 -0.68 -24.24 -14.44
N LEU A 305 -1.28 -24.65 -15.58
CA LEU A 305 -2.24 -25.78 -15.63
C LEU A 305 -1.64 -27.13 -16.05
N TYR A 306 -0.40 -27.15 -16.52
CA TYR A 306 0.32 -28.40 -16.77
C TYR A 306 1.43 -28.47 -15.73
N GLY A 307 1.44 -29.51 -14.89
CA GLY A 307 2.29 -29.61 -13.68
C GLY A 307 3.80 -29.40 -13.90
N ASP A 308 4.59 -29.63 -12.86
CA ASP A 308 6.03 -29.30 -12.71
C ASP A 308 7.03 -29.94 -13.72
N TRP A 309 6.56 -30.40 -14.88
CA TRP A 309 7.37 -31.01 -15.93
C TRP A 309 7.83 -30.01 -17.02
N VAL A 310 7.30 -28.77 -17.06
CA VAL A 310 7.79 -27.69 -17.93
C VAL A 310 7.96 -26.39 -17.15
N ASN A 311 9.21 -26.00 -16.89
CA ASN A 311 9.56 -24.79 -16.16
C ASN A 311 9.89 -23.64 -17.14
N PHE A 312 8.93 -22.75 -17.38
CA PHE A 312 9.18 -21.51 -18.13
C PHE A 312 9.79 -20.44 -17.24
N TYR A 313 10.87 -19.81 -17.69
CA TYR A 313 11.55 -18.71 -17.00
C TYR A 313 11.56 -17.49 -17.91
N VAL A 314 10.99 -16.38 -17.45
CA VAL A 314 10.97 -15.13 -18.22
C VAL A 314 12.35 -14.49 -18.14
N CYS A 315 12.98 -14.27 -19.29
CA CYS A 315 14.29 -13.63 -19.37
C CYS A 315 14.25 -12.16 -19.79
N ASP A 316 13.23 -11.81 -20.58
CA ASP A 316 13.06 -10.48 -21.13
C ASP A 316 11.57 -10.16 -21.31
N LEU A 317 11.21 -8.91 -21.00
CA LEU A 317 9.91 -8.32 -21.30
C LEU A 317 10.12 -7.01 -22.04
N THR A 318 9.78 -7.02 -23.33
CA THR A 318 9.93 -5.87 -24.21
C THR A 318 8.58 -5.51 -24.82
N ILE A 319 8.20 -4.24 -24.72
CA ILE A 319 6.99 -3.69 -25.33
C ILE A 319 7.39 -2.93 -26.60
N LYS A 320 6.70 -3.21 -27.71
CA LYS A 320 6.85 -2.47 -28.96
C LYS A 320 5.55 -1.74 -29.27
N TRP A 321 5.64 -0.44 -29.52
CA TRP A 321 4.50 0.34 -29.97
C TRP A 321 4.88 1.23 -31.15
N ASN A 322 3.90 1.53 -31.99
CA ASN A 322 4.08 2.45 -33.10
C ASN A 322 4.13 3.89 -32.57
N GLY A 323 4.93 4.75 -33.20
CA GLY A 323 4.91 6.18 -32.87
C GLY A 323 3.50 6.76 -32.98
N LEU A 324 3.18 7.74 -32.14
CA LEU A 324 1.86 8.40 -32.06
C LEU A 324 1.47 9.19 -33.34
N GLN A 325 2.32 9.19 -34.36
CA GLN A 325 2.12 9.84 -35.66
C GLN A 325 2.04 8.76 -36.75
N ALA A 326 1.16 8.93 -37.73
CA ALA A 326 1.04 8.01 -38.85
C ALA A 326 2.39 7.90 -39.61
N GLY A 327 2.96 6.70 -39.66
CA GLY A 327 4.29 6.45 -40.25
C GLY A 327 5.49 6.71 -39.33
N GLY A 328 5.27 7.02 -38.05
CA GLY A 328 6.34 7.23 -37.07
C GLY A 328 7.15 5.96 -36.74
N PRO A 329 8.40 6.10 -36.27
CA PRO A 329 9.27 4.96 -35.97
C PRO A 329 8.67 4.08 -34.86
N VAL A 330 8.78 2.76 -35.01
CA VAL A 330 8.41 1.80 -33.96
C VAL A 330 9.35 2.02 -32.77
N ARG A 331 8.78 2.34 -31.61
CA ARG A 331 9.55 2.48 -30.39
C ARG A 331 9.46 1.17 -29.61
N THR A 332 10.63 0.68 -29.25
CA THR A 332 10.78 -0.53 -28.44
C THR A 332 11.24 -0.10 -27.07
N VAL A 333 10.43 -0.35 -26.04
CA VAL A 333 10.75 -0.07 -24.65
C VAL A 333 10.88 -1.38 -23.91
N ARG A 334 12.08 -1.62 -23.41
CA ARG A 334 12.41 -2.78 -22.60
C ARG A 334 11.96 -2.53 -21.18
N ILE A 335 11.01 -3.32 -20.70
CA ILE A 335 10.41 -3.14 -19.36
C ILE A 335 11.25 -3.83 -18.31
N TRP A 336 11.72 -5.04 -18.62
CA TRP A 336 12.51 -5.83 -17.69
C TRP A 336 13.39 -6.82 -18.44
N GLN A 337 14.62 -6.99 -17.98
CA GLN A 337 15.54 -8.00 -18.48
C GLN A 337 16.36 -8.53 -17.31
N GLN A 338 16.60 -9.84 -17.30
CA GLN A 338 17.56 -10.44 -16.39
C GLN A 338 18.92 -10.64 -17.08
N PRO A 339 19.94 -9.83 -16.75
CA PRO A 339 21.24 -9.88 -17.43
C PRO A 339 22.15 -11.02 -16.96
N THR A 340 21.81 -11.70 -15.85
CA THR A 340 22.66 -12.71 -15.20
C THR A 340 21.90 -14.00 -14.85
N GLY A 341 22.60 -15.11 -14.63
CA GLY A 341 21.99 -16.40 -14.28
C GLY A 341 21.43 -17.13 -15.49
N ARG A 342 20.21 -17.69 -15.38
CA ARG A 342 19.57 -18.54 -16.42
C ARG A 342 19.34 -17.86 -17.77
N CYS A 343 19.42 -16.54 -17.82
CA CYS A 343 19.13 -15.71 -18.99
C CYS A 343 20.38 -15.03 -19.58
N THR A 344 21.56 -15.42 -19.14
CA THR A 344 22.83 -14.87 -19.64
C THR A 344 22.97 -15.27 -21.12
N PRO A 345 23.09 -14.31 -22.06
CA PRO A 345 23.30 -14.64 -23.47
C PRO A 345 24.63 -15.38 -23.63
N GLN A 346 24.61 -16.54 -24.29
CA GLN A 346 25.81 -17.29 -24.65
C GLN A 346 26.40 -16.82 -25.97
#